data_AF-A0A6G8Q1F6-F1
#
_entry.id   AF-A0A6G8Q1F6-F1
#
_cell.length_a   1.000
_cell.length_b   1.000
_cell.length_c   1.000
_cell.angle_alpha   90.00
_cell.angle_beta   90.00
_cell.angle_gamma   90.00
#
_symmetry.space_group_name_H-M   'P 1'
#
loop_
_entity.id
_entity.type
_entity.pdbx_description
1 polymer ?
#
loop_
_entity_poly.entity_id
_entity_poly.type
_entity_poly.pdbx_seq_one_letter_code
_entity_poly.pdbx_strand_id
1 'polypeptide(L)' 'MSKEAVLAPLRYAWGYLKEISGENAYDRYLAVHARTHGDEVPMDRGEFYRWRQDEKFNNPGSRCP' A
#
# COMPACT_ATOMS: atom_id res chain seq x y z
N MET A 1 1.43 -35.77 2.04
CA MET A 1 1.67 -34.34 2.31
C MET A 1 0.33 -33.60 2.24
N SER A 2 -0.15 -33.07 3.37
CA SER A 2 -1.48 -32.45 3.47
C SER A 2 -1.58 -31.22 2.57
N LYS A 3 -2.70 -31.08 1.85
CA LYS A 3 -3.00 -29.95 0.94
C LYS A 3 -2.86 -28.59 1.65
N GLU A 4 -3.07 -28.57 2.96
CA GLU A 4 -2.98 -27.38 3.82
C GLU A 4 -1.56 -26.81 3.92
N ALA A 5 -0.54 -27.66 3.91
CA ALA A 5 0.86 -27.23 4.00
C ALA A 5 1.33 -26.52 2.73
N VAL A 6 0.69 -26.80 1.58
CA VAL A 6 0.99 -26.17 0.29
C VAL A 6 0.27 -24.83 0.13
N LEU A 7 -0.89 -24.67 0.77
CA LEU A 7 -1.70 -23.45 0.67
C LEU A 7 -1.19 -22.32 1.56
N ALA A 8 -0.49 -22.63 2.65
CA ALA A 8 0.09 -21.63 3.55
C ALA A 8 1.08 -20.67 2.84
N PRO A 9 2.11 -21.15 2.10
CA PRO A 9 3.03 -20.26 1.40
C PRO A 9 2.36 -19.50 0.25
N LEU A 10 1.37 -20.11 -0.43
CA LEU A 10 0.58 -19.44 -1.46
C LEU A 10 -0.26 -18.27 -0.91
N ARG A 11 -0.88 -18.44 0.26
CA ARG A 11 -1.63 -17.36 0.93
C ARG A 11 -0.71 -16.22 1.36
N TYR A 12 0.50 -16.54 1.83
CA TYR A 12 1.51 -15.54 2.19
C TYR A 12 2.00 -14.78 0.96
N ALA A 13 2.38 -15.48 -0.11
CA ALA A 13 2.80 -14.87 -1.36
C ALA A 13 1.70 -14.02 -2.01
N TRP A 14 0.43 -14.45 -1.92
CA TRP A 14 -0.71 -13.68 -2.38
C TRP A 14 -0.94 -12.41 -1.55
N GLY A 15 -0.86 -12.50 -0.21
CA GLY A 15 -0.92 -11.32 0.66
C GLY A 15 0.21 -10.33 0.36
N TYR A 16 1.42 -10.83 0.13
CA TYR A 16 2.58 -10.04 -0.24
C TYR A 16 2.43 -9.40 -1.63
N LEU A 17 1.88 -10.13 -2.61
CA LEU A 17 1.54 -9.58 -3.92
C LEU A 17 0.49 -8.48 -3.83
N LYS A 18 -0.50 -8.59 -2.94
CA LYS A 18 -1.47 -7.51 -2.69
C LYS A 18 -0.88 -6.29 -2.01
N GLU A 19 0.10 -6.53 -1.13
CA GLU A 19 0.85 -5.46 -0.47
C GLU A 19 1.70 -4.69 -1.49
N ILE A 20 2.34 -5.39 -2.44
CA ILE A 20 3.16 -4.81 -3.50
C ILE A 20 2.32 -4.21 -4.64
N SER A 21 1.19 -4.83 -5.01
CA SER A 21 0.31 -4.34 -6.08
C SER A 21 -0.38 -3.02 -5.73
N GLY A 22 -0.39 -2.66 -4.45
CA GLY A 22 -1.04 -1.45 -3.95
C GLY A 22 -2.54 -1.60 -3.72
N GLU A 23 -3.09 -2.82 -3.82
CA GLU A 23 -4.48 -3.12 -3.45
C GLU A 23 -4.77 -2.73 -2.00
N ASN A 24 -3.80 -2.96 -1.09
CA ASN A 24 -3.90 -2.62 0.33
C ASN A 24 -3.16 -1.32 0.69
N ALA A 25 -2.80 -0.50 -0.29
CA ALA A 25 -2.01 0.71 -0.05
C ALA A 25 -2.69 1.69 0.91
N TYR A 26 -4.02 1.82 0.79
CA TYR A 26 -4.82 2.71 1.65
C TYR A 26 -4.90 2.19 3.09
N ASP A 27 -5.13 0.89 3.29
CA ASP A 27 -5.19 0.30 4.64
C ASP A 27 -3.84 0.41 5.35
N ARG A 28 -2.74 0.23 4.61
CA ARG A 28 -1.40 0.46 5.13
C ARG A 28 -1.16 1.93 5.48
N TYR A 29 -1.63 2.86 4.64
CA TYR A 29 -1.60 4.29 4.93
C TYR A 29 -2.33 4.60 6.24
N LEU A 30 -3.55 4.10 6.43
CA LEU A 30 -4.31 4.29 7.67
C LEU A 30 -3.59 3.73 8.90
N ALA A 31 -3.01 2.54 8.80
CA ALA A 31 -2.26 1.92 9.89
C ALA A 31 -1.01 2.73 10.29
N VAL A 32 -0.31 3.31 9.31
CA VAL A 32 0.82 4.21 9.57
C VAL A 32 0.32 5.53 10.12
N HIS A 33 -0.69 6.14 9.50
CA HIS A 33 -1.28 7.42 9.89
C HIS A 33 -1.76 7.40 11.34
N ALA A 34 -2.47 6.35 11.75
CA ALA A 34 -2.90 6.18 13.14
C ALA A 34 -1.72 6.09 14.13
N ARG A 35 -0.55 5.58 13.71
CA ARG A 35 0.65 5.49 14.54
C ARG A 35 1.45 6.79 14.56
N THR A 36 1.42 7.57 13.49
CA THR A 36 2.30 8.73 13.29
C THR A 36 1.60 10.09 13.48
N HIS A 37 0.32 10.18 13.15
CA HIS A 37 -0.46 11.42 13.14
C HIS A 37 -1.64 11.40 14.13
N GLY A 38 -1.77 10.36 14.96
CA GLY A 38 -2.72 10.31 16.08
C GLY A 38 -4.16 10.66 15.68
N ASP A 39 -4.65 11.80 16.19
CA ASP A 39 -6.02 12.29 16.02
C ASP A 39 -6.26 13.08 14.72
N GLU A 40 -5.23 13.24 13.88
CA GLU A 40 -5.40 13.89 12.58
C GLU A 40 -6.34 13.05 11.70
N VAL A 41 -7.18 13.74 10.92
CA VAL A 41 -8.13 13.07 10.02
C VAL A 41 -7.34 12.53 8.82
N PRO A 42 -7.34 11.21 8.57
CA PRO A 42 -6.69 10.66 7.39
C PRO A 42 -7.39 11.14 6.12
N MET A 43 -6.62 11.27 5.03
CA MET A 43 -7.15 11.50 3.69
C MET A 43 -8.18 10.44 3.34
N ASP A 44 -9.21 10.82 2.57
CA ASP A 44 -10.10 9.82 2.01
C ASP A 44 -9.38 8.92 0.99
N ARG A 45 -10.01 7.81 0.61
CA ARG A 45 -9.40 6.84 -0.30
C ARG A 45 -9.06 7.45 -1.67
N GLY A 46 -9.91 8.32 -2.19
CA GLY A 46 -9.71 8.97 -3.49
C GLY A 46 -8.60 10.03 -3.45
N GLU A 47 -8.57 10.84 -2.40
CA GLU A 47 -7.51 11.80 -2.07
C GLU A 47 -6.16 11.10 -1.95
N PHE A 48 -6.09 9.99 -1.22
CA PHE A 48 -4.87 9.20 -1.10
C PHE A 48 -4.33 8.75 -2.45
N TYR A 49 -5.18 8.20 -3.33
CA TYR A 49 -4.72 7.75 -4.65
C TYR A 49 -4.37 8.91 -5.60
N ARG A 50 -5.05 10.05 -5.50
CA ARG A 50 -4.69 11.27 -6.23
C ARG A 50 -3.33 11.78 -5.77
N TRP A 51 -3.16 12.00 -4.46
CA TRP A 51 -1.91 12.43 -3.85
C TRP A 51 -0.74 11.50 -4.22
N ARG A 52 -0.95 10.18 -4.17
CA ARG A 52 0.08 9.19 -4.54
C ARG A 52 0.46 9.25 -6.02
N GLN A 53 -0.49 9.50 -6.91
CA GLN A 53 -0.18 9.72 -8.33
C GLN A 53 0.56 11.04 -8.52
N ASP A 54 0.08 12.11 -7.89
CA ASP A 54 0.71 13.43 -7.95
C ASP A 54 2.15 13.36 -7.44
N GLU A 55 2.43 12.69 -6.32
CA GLU A 55 3.80 12.46 -5.81
C GLU A 55 4.69 11.75 -6.84
N LYS A 56 4.14 10.74 -7.53
CA LYS A 56 4.85 9.97 -8.55
C LYS A 56 5.15 10.78 -9.82
N PHE A 57 4.26 11.71 -10.21
CA PHE A 57 4.35 12.44 -11.48
C PHE A 57 4.89 13.88 -11.35
N ASN A 58 4.67 14.54 -10.21
CA ASN A 58 5.10 15.91 -9.91
C ASN A 58 6.54 16.01 -9.43
N ASN A 59 7.30 14.91 -9.45
CA ASN A 59 8.73 14.90 -9.14
C ASN A 59 9.57 14.81 -10.45
N PRO A 60 9.78 15.93 -11.18
CA PRO A 60 10.47 15.94 -12.47
C PRO A 60 11.93 15.47 -12.38
N GLY A 61 12.55 15.50 -11.19
CA GLY A 61 13.94 15.05 -10.96
C GLY A 61 14.16 13.53 -11.03
N SER A 62 13.09 12.74 -11.17
CA SER A 62 13.16 11.28 -11.36
C SER A 62 13.19 10.84 -12.82
N ARG A 63 13.04 11.78 -13.76
CA ARG A 63 13.07 11.54 -15.21
C ARG A 63 14.43 11.97 -15.79
N CYS A 64 15.42 11.07 -15.73
CA CYS A 64 16.77 11.12 -16.33
C CYS A 64 17.66 12.36 -16.05
N PRO A 65 18.98 12.20 -15.90
CA PRO A 65 19.95 13.10 -16.54
C PRO A 65 19.97 12.88 -18.06
#